data_AF-A0A914YXB0-F1
#
_entry.id   AF-A0A914YXB0-F1
#
_cell.length_a   1.000
_cell.length_b   1.000
_cell.length_c   1.000
_cell.angle_alpha   90.00
_cell.angle_beta   90.00
_cell.angle_gamma   90.00
#
_symmetry.space_group_name_H-M   'P 1'
#
loop_
_entity.id
_entity.type
_entity.pdbx_description
1 polymer ?
#
loop_
_entity_poly.entity_id
_entity_poly.type
_entity_poly.pdbx_seq_one_letter_code
_entity_poly.pdbx_strand_id
1 'polypeptide(L)'
;MDLFLVPQQIIIFVHEVSHDYLNTAGVVDKDFEEWLSSIQPYLNKSIVIVFSDHGNRYDSIRKTVIGRLESRLPFLSIKLPNWFLKKYPEMTENLKANSKVLTSHFDLHAFLVHILQANFSSSAPPNLPRGTSLFSSIPSNRSCFTAEIPSQFCPCFKEYEISPSNETTIFANLILSKIHNYFKEKNVLDKCAKMELDSIKTISLSLPPSKLSIDELQPTFKGDLYHYRIQFTVKSPSNAMFEGVVVKNKFTDEMNVLNDIERNNRYGNTSNCVDDALLKKLCYCI
;
A
#
# COMPACT_ATOMS: atom_id res chain seq x y z
N MET A 1 -2.37 -10.78 -43.75
CA MET A 1 -1.80 -11.39 -42.53
C MET A 1 -0.87 -10.35 -41.95
N ASP A 2 -1.42 -9.38 -41.19
CA ASP A 2 -0.67 -8.33 -40.50
C ASP A 2 -1.36 -8.07 -39.16
N LEU A 3 -1.16 -9.00 -38.23
CA LEU A 3 -1.71 -8.94 -36.87
C LEU A 3 -0.69 -8.41 -35.85
N PHE A 4 0.46 -7.89 -36.31
CA PHE A 4 1.64 -7.65 -35.48
C PHE A 4 2.15 -6.20 -35.38
N LEU A 5 1.38 -5.18 -35.81
CA LEU A 5 1.86 -3.79 -35.79
C LEU A 5 1.08 -2.82 -34.88
N VAL A 6 0.07 -3.29 -34.15
CA VAL A 6 -0.66 -2.43 -33.20
C VAL A 6 -0.31 -2.87 -31.76
N PRO A 7 0.24 -1.98 -30.92
CA PRO A 7 0.48 -2.31 -29.52
C PRO A 7 -0.85 -2.70 -28.86
N GLN A 8 -0.89 -3.92 -28.30
CA GLN A 8 -2.09 -4.44 -27.61
C GLN A 8 -2.25 -3.83 -26.21
N GLN A 9 -1.19 -3.24 -25.67
CA GLN A 9 -1.16 -2.56 -24.38
C GLN A 9 -0.21 -1.37 -24.45
N ILE A 10 -0.62 -0.25 -23.83
CA ILE A 10 0.22 0.93 -23.61
C ILE A 10 0.19 1.21 -22.11
N ILE A 11 1.36 1.31 -21.49
CA ILE A 11 1.51 1.68 -20.08
C ILE A 11 2.30 2.99 -20.03
N ILE A 12 1.73 3.99 -19.37
CA ILE A 12 2.37 5.27 -19.09
C ILE A 12 2.49 5.38 -17.57
N PHE A 13 3.70 5.55 -17.06
CA PHE A 13 3.96 5.75 -15.64
C PHE A 13 4.44 7.18 -15.41
N VAL A 14 3.63 7.97 -14.69
CA VAL A 14 3.93 9.35 -14.32
C VAL A 14 4.17 9.38 -12.82
N HIS A 15 5.34 9.84 -12.39
CA HIS A 15 5.80 9.73 -11.01
C HIS A 15 6.15 11.09 -10.41
N GLU A 16 6.97 11.87 -11.10
CA GLU A 16 7.61 13.06 -10.52
C GLU A 16 6.62 14.11 -10.00
N VAL A 17 5.51 14.32 -10.71
CA VAL A 17 4.54 15.39 -10.42
C VAL A 17 3.70 15.16 -9.16
N SER A 18 3.61 13.93 -8.66
CA SER A 18 2.76 13.58 -7.51
C SER A 18 3.51 12.89 -6.37
N HIS A 19 4.83 12.69 -6.53
CA HIS A 19 5.60 11.90 -5.58
C HIS A 19 5.97 12.66 -4.30
N ASP A 20 6.46 13.90 -4.42
CA ASP A 20 7.09 14.60 -3.30
C ASP A 20 6.11 15.49 -2.50
N TYR A 21 5.11 16.06 -3.16
CA TYR A 21 4.18 17.03 -2.59
C TYR A 21 2.74 16.72 -3.00
N LEU A 22 1.80 16.81 -2.07
CA LEU A 22 0.40 16.51 -2.36
C LEU A 22 -0.18 17.46 -3.42
N ASN A 23 0.16 18.74 -3.32
CA ASN A 23 -0.46 19.79 -4.13
C ASN A 23 0.12 19.92 -5.55
N THR A 24 1.18 19.19 -5.88
CA THR A 24 1.78 19.27 -7.23
C THR A 24 1.04 18.40 -8.25
N ALA A 25 0.21 17.45 -7.80
CA ALA A 25 -0.61 16.64 -8.71
C ALA A 25 -1.53 17.51 -9.59
N GLY A 26 -2.07 18.61 -9.05
CA GLY A 26 -2.93 19.54 -9.80
C GLY A 26 -2.22 20.30 -10.92
N VAL A 27 -0.88 20.29 -10.98
CA VAL A 27 -0.12 20.93 -12.06
C VAL A 27 -0.39 20.27 -13.41
N VAL A 28 -0.64 18.96 -13.42
CA VAL A 28 -0.89 18.19 -14.65
C VAL A 28 -2.37 17.97 -14.95
N ASP A 29 -3.28 18.58 -14.19
CA ASP A 29 -4.73 18.36 -14.38
C ASP A 29 -5.18 18.73 -15.79
N LYS A 30 -4.73 19.88 -16.30
CA LYS A 30 -5.06 20.34 -17.65
C LYS A 30 -4.45 19.44 -18.73
N ASP A 31 -3.18 19.06 -18.60
CA ASP A 31 -2.53 18.15 -19.55
C ASP A 31 -3.21 16.79 -19.57
N PHE A 32 -3.65 16.30 -18.40
CA PHE A 32 -4.36 15.03 -18.26
C PHE A 32 -5.77 15.09 -18.85
N GLU A 33 -6.50 16.20 -18.65
CA GLU A 33 -7.80 16.45 -19.29
C GLU A 33 -7.68 16.50 -20.82
N GLU A 34 -6.70 17.24 -21.34
CA GLU A 34 -6.43 17.37 -22.77
C GLU A 34 -6.06 16.00 -23.36
N TRP A 35 -5.23 15.22 -22.67
CA TRP A 35 -4.91 13.85 -23.07
C TRP A 35 -6.15 12.94 -23.09
N LEU A 36 -6.97 12.95 -22.02
CA LEU A 36 -8.21 12.17 -21.96
C LEU A 36 -9.19 12.55 -23.08
N SER A 37 -9.26 13.83 -23.42
CA SER A 37 -10.07 14.35 -24.53
C SER A 37 -9.53 13.88 -25.88
N SER A 38 -8.20 13.88 -26.05
CA SER A 38 -7.55 13.43 -27.29
C SER A 38 -7.78 11.94 -27.59
N ILE A 39 -7.90 11.10 -26.55
CA ILE A 39 -8.15 9.67 -26.71
C ILE A 39 -9.63 9.31 -26.85
N GLN A 40 -10.54 10.27 -26.67
CA GLN A 40 -11.99 10.07 -26.73
C GLN A 40 -12.46 9.29 -27.98
N PRO A 41 -11.95 9.55 -29.20
CA PRO A 41 -12.33 8.79 -30.40
C PRO A 41 -12.00 7.29 -30.34
N TYR A 42 -11.05 6.89 -29.48
CA TYR A 42 -10.57 5.52 -29.35
C TYR A 42 -11.20 4.76 -28.17
N LEU A 43 -11.96 5.43 -27.30
CA LEU A 43 -12.57 4.81 -26.10
C LEU A 43 -13.56 3.68 -26.44
N ASN A 44 -14.18 3.71 -27.61
CA ASN A 44 -15.07 2.63 -28.03
C ASN A 44 -14.32 1.36 -28.48
N LYS A 45 -12.99 1.41 -28.58
CA LYS A 45 -12.14 0.26 -28.94
C LYS A 45 -11.13 -0.10 -27.84
N SER A 46 -11.14 0.61 -26.72
CA SER A 46 -10.10 0.53 -25.70
C SER A 46 -10.70 0.40 -24.31
N ILE A 47 -10.06 -0.40 -23.45
CA ILE A 47 -10.27 -0.32 -22.00
C ILE A 47 -9.20 0.65 -21.48
N VAL A 48 -9.62 1.72 -20.81
CA VAL A 48 -8.71 2.69 -20.20
C VAL A 48 -8.70 2.47 -18.70
N ILE A 49 -7.50 2.32 -18.13
CA ILE A 49 -7.29 2.10 -16.70
C ILE A 49 -6.34 3.19 -16.21
N VAL A 50 -6.78 3.96 -15.23
CA VAL A 50 -5.96 4.96 -14.53
C VAL A 50 -5.82 4.46 -13.10
N PHE A 51 -4.60 4.15 -12.67
CA PHE A 51 -4.37 3.60 -11.34
C PHE A 51 -3.05 4.10 -10.75
N SER A 52 -2.94 3.99 -9.42
CA SER A 52 -1.72 4.29 -8.68
C SER A 52 -1.13 3.02 -8.05
N ASP A 53 0.17 2.99 -7.84
CA ASP A 53 0.85 1.96 -7.05
C ASP A 53 0.65 2.19 -5.54
N HIS A 54 0.64 3.46 -5.11
CA HIS A 54 0.31 3.89 -3.75
C HIS A 54 -0.36 5.27 -3.76
N GLY A 55 -0.92 5.73 -2.62
CA GLY A 55 -1.31 7.14 -2.49
C GLY A 55 -0.12 8.01 -2.07
N ASN A 56 -0.34 9.27 -1.68
CA ASN A 56 0.78 10.16 -1.37
C ASN A 56 1.61 9.65 -0.18
N ARG A 57 2.90 9.38 -0.41
CA ARG A 57 3.81 8.75 0.57
C ARG A 57 4.69 9.78 1.28
N TYR A 58 5.00 10.88 0.61
CA TYR A 58 5.86 11.94 1.13
C TYR A 58 5.01 13.15 1.55
N ASP A 59 5.64 14.23 1.99
CA ASP A 59 5.01 15.41 2.57
C ASP A 59 4.57 15.27 4.05
N SER A 60 4.39 16.42 4.69
CA SER A 60 3.95 16.63 6.06
C SER A 60 2.60 15.98 6.37
N ILE A 61 1.71 15.81 5.39
CA ILE A 61 0.43 15.15 5.57
C ILE A 61 0.58 13.70 6.06
N ARG A 62 1.67 13.00 5.71
CA ARG A 62 1.96 11.61 6.13
C ARG A 62 2.09 11.45 7.66
N LYS A 63 2.25 12.56 8.39
CA LYS A 63 2.25 12.60 9.87
C LYS A 63 0.84 12.48 10.46
N THR A 64 -0.20 12.80 9.69
CA THR A 64 -1.61 12.75 10.13
C THR A 64 -2.22 11.37 9.87
N VAL A 65 -3.28 11.00 10.61
CA VAL A 65 -4.03 9.76 10.37
C VAL A 65 -4.53 9.67 8.92
N ILE A 66 -5.06 10.78 8.38
CA ILE A 66 -5.57 10.84 7.00
C ILE A 66 -4.44 10.59 6.00
N GLY A 67 -3.29 11.27 6.12
CA GLY A 67 -2.17 11.01 5.20
C GLY A 67 -1.63 9.58 5.26
N ARG A 68 -1.76 8.89 6.41
CA ARG A 68 -1.43 7.46 6.49
C ARG A 68 -2.43 6.60 5.74
N LEU A 69 -3.73 6.91 5.84
CA LEU A 69 -4.76 6.23 5.07
C LEU A 69 -4.57 6.46 3.57
N GLU A 70 -4.37 7.71 3.15
CA GLU A 70 -4.08 8.07 1.75
C GLU A 70 -2.89 7.27 1.21
N SER A 71 -1.77 7.18 1.95
CA SER A 71 -0.60 6.41 1.49
C SER A 71 -0.87 4.91 1.22
N ARG A 72 -1.97 4.36 1.76
CA ARG A 72 -2.38 2.95 1.65
C ARG A 72 -3.56 2.74 0.71
N LEU A 73 -4.13 3.81 0.17
CA LEU A 73 -5.31 3.80 -0.69
C LEU A 73 -4.94 4.28 -2.10
N PRO A 74 -4.36 3.40 -2.93
CA PRO A 74 -4.09 3.71 -4.32
C PRO A 74 -5.39 3.99 -5.09
N PHE A 75 -5.33 4.95 -6.01
CA PHE A 75 -6.44 5.25 -6.91
C PHE A 75 -6.61 4.14 -7.97
N LEU A 76 -7.84 3.87 -8.38
CA LEU A 76 -8.18 3.01 -9.51
C LEU A 76 -9.47 3.50 -10.19
N SER A 77 -9.38 3.78 -11.49
CA SER A 77 -10.50 4.12 -12.36
C SER A 77 -10.42 3.30 -13.65
N ILE A 78 -11.57 2.79 -14.09
CA ILE A 78 -11.68 1.89 -15.24
C ILE A 78 -12.80 2.39 -16.15
N LYS A 79 -12.49 2.58 -17.43
CA LYS A 79 -13.44 2.89 -18.49
C LYS A 79 -13.49 1.74 -19.50
N LEU A 80 -14.64 1.08 -19.58
CA LEU A 80 -14.92 0.08 -20.61
C LEU A 80 -15.53 0.73 -21.87
N PRO A 81 -15.36 0.11 -23.05
CA PRO A 81 -16.10 0.48 -24.26
C PRO A 81 -17.62 0.36 -24.08
N ASN A 82 -18.38 1.25 -24.71
CA ASN A 82 -19.85 1.26 -24.59
C ASN A 82 -20.50 -0.04 -25.11
N TRP A 83 -19.92 -0.68 -26.13
CA TRP A 83 -20.42 -1.96 -26.62
C TRP A 83 -20.20 -3.09 -25.61
N PHE A 84 -19.14 -3.02 -24.79
CA PHE A 84 -18.83 -4.05 -23.80
C PHE A 84 -19.92 -4.07 -22.71
N LEU A 85 -20.35 -2.88 -22.28
CA LEU A 85 -21.43 -2.70 -21.31
C LEU A 85 -22.73 -3.41 -21.72
N LYS A 86 -23.03 -3.40 -23.03
CA LYS A 86 -24.24 -4.03 -23.60
C LYS A 86 -24.05 -5.53 -23.83
N LYS A 87 -22.86 -5.94 -24.25
CA LYS A 87 -22.57 -7.32 -24.64
C LYS A 87 -22.33 -8.23 -23.42
N TYR A 88 -21.74 -7.70 -22.35
CA TYR A 88 -21.38 -8.43 -21.14
C TYR A 88 -21.96 -7.73 -19.88
N PRO A 89 -23.29 -7.74 -19.71
CA PRO A 89 -23.96 -7.03 -18.62
C PRO A 89 -23.55 -7.56 -17.24
N GLU A 90 -23.43 -8.89 -17.06
CA GLU A 90 -23.01 -9.50 -15.80
C GLU A 90 -21.62 -9.01 -15.34
N MET A 91 -20.62 -9.05 -16.24
CA MET A 91 -19.27 -8.56 -15.95
C MET A 91 -19.25 -7.06 -15.63
N THR A 92 -20.12 -6.29 -16.31
CA THR A 92 -20.27 -4.85 -16.08
C THR A 92 -20.91 -4.55 -14.72
N GLU A 93 -21.90 -5.34 -14.32
CA GLU A 93 -22.54 -5.24 -13.01
C GLU A 93 -21.58 -5.62 -11.88
N ASN A 94 -20.81 -6.71 -12.06
CA ASN A 94 -19.76 -7.11 -11.12
C ASN A 94 -18.71 -5.99 -10.96
N LEU A 95 -18.21 -5.42 -12.05
CA LEU A 95 -17.23 -4.32 -11.97
C LEU A 95 -17.78 -3.11 -11.21
N LYS A 96 -19.05 -2.74 -11.44
CA LYS A 96 -19.73 -1.66 -10.71
C LYS A 96 -19.97 -2.00 -9.23
N ALA A 97 -20.30 -3.25 -8.91
CA ALA A 97 -20.48 -3.69 -7.53
C ALA A 97 -19.13 -3.67 -6.77
N ASN A 98 -18.09 -4.18 -7.42
CA ASN A 98 -16.72 -4.25 -6.90
C ASN A 98 -16.12 -2.86 -6.64
N SER A 99 -16.58 -1.81 -7.32
CA SER A 99 -16.14 -0.43 -7.04
C SER A 99 -16.50 0.07 -5.63
N LYS A 100 -17.32 -0.69 -4.88
CA LYS A 100 -17.75 -0.40 -3.51
C LYS A 100 -17.18 -1.39 -2.48
N VAL A 101 -16.28 -2.26 -2.91
CA VAL A 101 -15.68 -3.32 -2.09
C VAL A 101 -14.16 -3.10 -2.00
N LEU A 102 -13.55 -3.55 -0.91
CA LEU A 102 -12.10 -3.55 -0.78
C LEU A 102 -11.47 -4.44 -1.85
N THR A 103 -10.62 -3.85 -2.68
CA THR A 103 -9.84 -4.55 -3.71
C THR A 103 -8.35 -4.32 -3.48
N SER A 104 -7.53 -5.12 -4.14
CA SER A 104 -6.07 -5.09 -4.10
C SER A 104 -5.50 -5.11 -5.52
N HIS A 105 -4.21 -4.80 -5.66
CA HIS A 105 -3.53 -4.96 -6.95
C HIS A 105 -3.52 -6.40 -7.47
N PHE A 106 -3.73 -7.42 -6.62
CA PHE A 106 -3.91 -8.80 -7.08
C PHE A 106 -5.19 -8.98 -7.89
N ASP A 107 -6.26 -8.27 -7.51
CA ASP A 107 -7.54 -8.29 -8.24
C ASP A 107 -7.43 -7.55 -9.57
N LEU A 108 -6.69 -6.43 -9.59
CA LEU A 108 -6.36 -5.71 -10.81
C LEU A 108 -5.51 -6.58 -11.75
N HIS A 109 -4.52 -7.29 -11.23
CA HIS A 109 -3.75 -8.27 -12.01
C HIS A 109 -4.65 -9.36 -12.60
N ALA A 110 -5.54 -9.95 -11.80
CA ALA A 110 -6.50 -10.95 -12.27
C ALA A 110 -7.47 -10.38 -13.32
N PHE A 111 -7.87 -9.12 -13.18
CA PHE A 111 -8.66 -8.39 -14.18
C PHE A 111 -7.92 -8.21 -15.50
N LEU A 112 -6.64 -7.81 -15.45
CA LEU A 112 -5.81 -7.66 -16.65
C LEU A 112 -5.60 -8.99 -17.37
N VAL A 113 -5.31 -10.06 -16.63
CA VAL A 113 -5.20 -11.42 -17.22
C VAL A 113 -6.52 -11.83 -17.88
N HIS A 114 -7.66 -11.54 -17.25
CA HIS A 114 -8.98 -11.84 -17.81
C HIS A 114 -9.22 -11.07 -19.12
N ILE A 115 -8.83 -9.79 -19.19
CA ILE A 115 -8.90 -9.00 -20.43
C ILE A 115 -8.05 -9.62 -21.53
N LEU A 116 -6.80 -9.99 -21.22
CA LEU A 116 -5.84 -10.51 -22.20
C LEU A 116 -6.22 -11.88 -22.76
N GLN A 117 -6.88 -12.72 -21.94
CA GLN A 117 -7.41 -14.00 -22.41
C GLN A 117 -8.56 -13.84 -23.41
N ALA A 118 -9.25 -12.68 -23.40
CA ALA A 118 -10.36 -12.33 -24.27
C ALA A 118 -11.51 -13.35 -24.33
N ASN A 119 -11.57 -14.29 -23.38
CA ASN A 119 -12.60 -15.31 -23.29
C ASN A 119 -13.74 -14.84 -22.37
N PHE A 120 -14.47 -13.84 -22.83
CA PHE A 120 -15.62 -13.29 -22.11
C PHE A 120 -16.90 -14.13 -22.26
N SER A 121 -16.84 -15.22 -23.03
CA SER A 121 -17.94 -16.17 -23.26
C SER A 121 -18.14 -17.15 -22.11
N SER A 122 -17.08 -17.49 -21.39
CA SER A 122 -17.19 -18.19 -20.12
C SER A 122 -17.09 -17.15 -19.01
N SER A 123 -18.10 -17.04 -18.14
CA SER A 123 -18.01 -16.24 -16.90
C SER A 123 -16.93 -16.76 -15.93
N ALA A 124 -16.20 -17.83 -16.30
CA ALA A 124 -15.11 -18.42 -15.53
C ALA A 124 -13.92 -17.45 -15.47
N PRO A 125 -13.52 -16.99 -14.27
CA PRO A 125 -12.35 -16.14 -14.12
C PRO A 125 -11.05 -16.90 -14.43
N PRO A 126 -9.95 -16.19 -14.70
CA PRO A 126 -8.63 -16.80 -14.79
C PRO A 126 -8.29 -17.59 -13.52
N ASN A 127 -7.73 -18.78 -13.68
CA ASN A 127 -7.23 -19.56 -12.55
C ASN A 127 -5.86 -19.01 -12.11
N LEU A 128 -5.87 -18.13 -11.11
CA LEU A 128 -4.67 -17.48 -10.57
C LEU A 128 -4.50 -17.80 -9.09
N PRO A 129 -3.25 -17.85 -8.59
CA PRO A 129 -2.99 -18.17 -7.19
C PRO A 129 -3.46 -17.08 -6.21
N ARG A 130 -3.64 -15.84 -6.71
CA ARG A 130 -4.00 -14.66 -5.90
C ARG A 130 -4.94 -13.75 -6.67
N GLY A 131 -5.85 -13.11 -5.94
CA GLY A 131 -6.78 -12.13 -6.46
C GLY A 131 -7.97 -12.72 -7.21
N THR A 132 -9.05 -11.94 -7.27
CA THR A 132 -10.27 -12.24 -8.02
C THR A 132 -10.42 -11.19 -9.11
N SER A 133 -10.68 -11.63 -10.35
CA SER A 133 -10.89 -10.71 -11.47
C SER A 133 -12.00 -9.71 -11.15
N LEU A 134 -11.80 -8.42 -11.44
CA LEU A 134 -12.82 -7.38 -11.21
C LEU A 134 -14.09 -7.56 -12.08
N PHE A 135 -14.08 -8.45 -13.07
CA PHE A 135 -15.27 -8.88 -13.82
C PHE A 135 -16.10 -9.96 -13.11
N SER A 136 -15.59 -10.53 -12.02
CA SER A 136 -16.28 -11.50 -11.17
C SER A 136 -16.73 -10.85 -9.87
N SER A 137 -17.78 -11.38 -9.23
CA SER A 137 -18.26 -10.84 -7.96
C SER A 137 -17.23 -11.02 -6.85
N ILE A 138 -16.87 -9.92 -6.18
CA ILE A 138 -16.03 -9.92 -4.98
C ILE A 138 -16.93 -9.80 -3.74
N PRO A 139 -16.78 -10.67 -2.73
CA PRO A 139 -17.63 -10.63 -1.53
C PRO A 139 -17.62 -9.27 -0.82
N SER A 140 -18.79 -8.76 -0.45
CA SER A 140 -18.91 -7.44 0.20
C SER A 140 -18.34 -7.41 1.62
N ASN A 141 -18.21 -8.57 2.28
CA ASN A 141 -17.60 -8.73 3.60
C ASN A 141 -16.08 -9.01 3.52
N ARG A 142 -15.43 -8.72 2.39
CA ARG A 142 -14.00 -8.96 2.22
C ARG A 142 -13.18 -8.13 3.22
N SER A 143 -12.26 -8.80 3.90
CA SER A 143 -11.32 -8.20 4.84
C SER A 143 -9.96 -8.00 4.17
N CYS A 144 -9.07 -7.22 4.80
CA CYS A 144 -7.70 -7.11 4.33
C CYS A 144 -7.00 -8.48 4.23
N PHE A 145 -7.35 -9.44 5.10
CA PHE A 145 -6.80 -10.80 5.03
C PHE A 145 -7.24 -11.54 3.77
N THR A 146 -8.54 -11.54 3.46
CA THR A 146 -9.07 -12.20 2.25
C THR A 146 -8.80 -11.39 0.97
N ALA A 147 -8.38 -10.13 1.10
CA ALA A 147 -7.78 -9.34 0.04
C ALA A 147 -6.25 -9.49 -0.05
N GLU A 148 -5.65 -10.28 0.85
CA GLU A 148 -4.20 -10.49 0.96
C GLU A 148 -3.38 -9.19 1.11
N ILE A 149 -3.99 -8.18 1.72
CA ILE A 149 -3.38 -6.93 2.11
C ILE A 149 -2.69 -7.16 3.46
N PRO A 150 -1.37 -6.95 3.57
CA PRO A 150 -0.66 -7.06 4.84
C PRO A 150 -1.25 -6.12 5.89
N SER A 151 -1.27 -6.56 7.16
CA SER A 151 -2.00 -5.87 8.22
C SER A 151 -1.53 -4.44 8.46
N GLN A 152 -0.24 -4.17 8.30
CA GLN A 152 0.37 -2.85 8.39
C GLN A 152 -0.11 -1.86 7.33
N PHE A 153 -0.60 -2.35 6.18
CA PHE A 153 -1.15 -1.57 5.07
C PHE A 153 -2.68 -1.59 5.03
N CYS A 154 -3.33 -2.34 5.92
CA CYS A 154 -4.78 -2.45 5.92
C CYS A 154 -5.46 -1.10 6.26
N PRO A 155 -6.27 -0.52 5.35
CA PRO A 155 -6.92 0.77 5.58
C PRO A 155 -8.19 0.66 6.44
N CYS A 156 -8.67 -0.56 6.73
CA CYS A 156 -9.92 -0.77 7.46
C CYS A 156 -9.81 -0.44 8.96
N PHE A 157 -8.60 -0.41 9.52
CA PHE A 157 -8.39 -0.14 10.93
C PHE A 157 -8.56 1.34 11.27
N LYS A 158 -9.14 1.61 12.44
CA LYS A 158 -9.17 2.97 13.01
C LYS A 158 -7.91 3.18 13.83
N GLU A 159 -7.20 4.27 13.56
CA GLU A 159 -6.05 4.69 14.35
C GLU A 159 -6.45 5.81 15.31
N TYR A 160 -6.18 5.62 16.60
CA TYR A 160 -6.42 6.60 17.65
C TYR A 160 -5.08 7.11 18.16
N GLU A 161 -4.80 8.38 17.97
CA GLU A 161 -3.61 8.99 18.53
C GLU A 161 -3.70 9.02 20.05
N ILE A 162 -2.60 8.64 20.73
CA ILE A 162 -2.50 8.61 22.19
C ILE A 162 -1.26 9.40 22.62
N SER A 163 -1.22 9.81 23.89
CA SER A 163 -0.07 10.50 24.44
C SER A 163 1.12 9.55 24.63
N PRO A 164 2.36 9.95 24.29
CA PRO A 164 3.55 9.18 24.60
C PRO A 164 3.67 8.89 26.10
N SER A 165 4.16 7.69 26.43
CA SER A 165 4.43 7.25 27.79
C SER A 165 5.85 6.67 27.87
N ASN A 166 6.29 6.29 29.07
CA ASN A 166 7.56 5.57 29.26
C ASN A 166 7.64 4.29 28.41
N GLU A 167 6.51 3.63 28.18
CA GLU A 167 6.41 2.42 27.36
C GLU A 167 6.66 2.72 25.87
N THR A 168 6.33 3.93 25.40
CA THR A 168 6.56 4.31 24.00
C THR A 168 8.06 4.26 23.62
N THR A 169 8.94 4.58 24.56
CA THR A 169 10.40 4.46 24.38
C THR A 169 10.83 3.00 24.26
N ILE A 170 10.22 2.09 25.02
CA ILE A 170 10.47 0.64 24.93
C ILE A 170 10.13 0.15 23.53
N PHE A 171 8.96 0.53 23.02
CA PHE A 171 8.51 0.14 21.69
C PHE A 171 9.45 0.66 20.58
N ALA A 172 9.89 1.92 20.65
CA ALA A 172 10.86 2.46 19.69
C ALA A 172 12.19 1.69 19.72
N ASN A 173 12.68 1.33 20.91
CA ASN A 173 13.89 0.53 21.07
C ASN A 173 13.73 -0.92 20.57
N LEU A 174 12.55 -1.53 20.67
CA LEU A 174 12.25 -2.83 20.06
C LEU A 174 12.37 -2.76 18.53
N ILE A 175 11.83 -1.69 17.93
CA ILE A 175 11.95 -1.45 16.48
C ILE A 175 13.43 -1.26 16.08
N LEU A 176 14.18 -0.43 16.82
CA LEU A 176 15.62 -0.25 16.58
C LEU A 176 16.41 -1.55 16.71
N SER A 177 16.10 -2.37 17.72
CA SER A 177 16.72 -3.67 17.92
C SER A 177 16.47 -4.61 16.73
N LYS A 178 15.25 -4.58 16.16
CA LYS A 178 14.93 -5.32 14.94
C LYS A 178 15.74 -4.84 13.74
N ILE A 179 15.95 -3.53 13.59
CA ILE A 179 16.82 -2.97 12.54
C ILE A 179 18.26 -3.47 12.72
N HIS A 180 18.81 -3.42 13.93
CA HIS A 180 20.19 -3.87 14.20
C HIS A 180 20.34 -5.38 14.00
N ASN A 181 19.34 -6.18 14.36
CA ASN A 181 19.33 -7.62 14.07
C ASN A 181 19.36 -7.87 12.57
N TYR A 182 18.59 -7.10 11.79
CA TYR A 182 18.63 -7.20 10.33
C TYR A 182 19.99 -6.80 9.75
N PHE A 183 20.64 -5.77 10.29
CA PHE A 183 22.02 -5.41 9.89
C PHE A 183 23.02 -6.52 10.22
N LYS A 184 22.85 -7.21 11.35
CA LYS A 184 23.67 -8.36 11.74
C LYS A 184 23.45 -9.54 10.80
N GLU A 185 22.20 -9.90 10.52
CA GLU A 185 21.83 -11.00 9.62
C GLU A 185 22.37 -10.79 8.21
N LYS A 186 22.37 -9.54 7.73
CA LYS A 186 22.90 -9.16 6.42
C LYS A 186 24.41 -8.88 6.42
N ASN A 187 25.07 -8.98 7.56
CA ASN A 187 26.50 -8.73 7.74
C ASN A 187 26.94 -7.34 7.24
N VAL A 188 26.24 -6.29 7.69
CA VAL A 188 26.49 -4.88 7.32
C VAL A 188 26.64 -3.95 8.53
N LEU A 189 26.89 -4.50 9.72
CA LEU A 189 27.08 -3.71 10.95
C LEU A 189 28.27 -2.75 10.87
N ASP A 190 29.26 -3.07 10.05
CA ASP A 190 30.46 -2.27 9.74
C ASP A 190 30.25 -1.24 8.63
N LYS A 191 29.13 -1.33 7.91
CA LYS A 191 28.78 -0.43 6.80
C LYS A 191 27.67 0.55 7.17
N CYS A 192 26.76 0.16 8.06
CA CYS A 192 25.60 0.96 8.44
C CYS A 192 25.81 1.59 9.82
N ALA A 193 25.53 2.88 9.94
CA ALA A 193 25.57 3.62 11.19
C ALA A 193 24.63 2.99 12.23
N LYS A 194 25.10 2.97 13.48
CA LYS A 194 24.30 2.53 14.62
C LYS A 194 23.14 3.51 14.83
N MET A 195 21.92 2.99 14.71
CA MET A 195 20.70 3.77 14.97
C MET A 195 20.42 3.92 16.46
N GLU A 196 20.20 5.16 16.91
CA GLU A 196 19.80 5.48 18.30
C GLU A 196 18.60 6.41 18.30
N LEU A 197 17.66 6.17 19.22
CA LEU A 197 16.48 7.02 19.38
C LEU A 197 16.89 8.46 19.68
N ASP A 198 16.32 9.39 18.92
CA ASP A 198 16.41 10.83 19.16
C ASP A 198 15.12 11.32 19.84
N SER A 199 13.98 11.22 19.16
CA SER A 199 12.70 11.66 19.70
C SER A 199 11.53 10.86 19.17
N ILE A 200 10.54 10.61 20.03
CA ILE A 200 9.22 10.11 19.60
C ILE A 200 8.46 11.28 18.97
N LYS A 201 7.75 11.02 17.86
CA LYS A 201 6.91 12.01 17.18
C LYS A 201 5.44 11.75 17.44
N THR A 202 4.96 10.54 17.17
CA THR A 202 3.56 10.16 17.35
C THR A 202 3.44 8.71 17.77
N ILE A 203 2.41 8.38 18.55
CA ILE A 203 1.97 7.02 18.81
C ILE A 203 0.47 6.93 18.60
N SER A 204 0.02 5.87 17.94
CA SER A 204 -1.40 5.57 17.79
C SER A 204 -1.71 4.12 18.10
N LEU A 205 -2.89 3.89 18.66
CA LEU A 205 -3.48 2.56 18.83
C LEU A 205 -4.36 2.26 17.62
N SER A 206 -4.06 1.16 16.93
CA SER A 206 -4.87 0.66 15.81
C SER A 206 -5.88 -0.35 16.34
N LEU A 207 -7.17 -0.06 16.15
CA LEU A 207 -8.27 -0.92 16.54
C LEU A 207 -9.05 -1.40 15.32
N PRO A 208 -9.49 -2.67 15.31
CA PRO A 208 -10.40 -3.18 14.29
C PRO A 208 -11.73 -2.41 14.31
N PRO A 209 -12.39 -2.23 13.14
CA PRO A 209 -13.74 -1.70 13.11
C PRO A 209 -14.68 -2.57 13.95
N SER A 210 -15.57 -1.93 14.70
CA SER A 210 -16.49 -2.56 15.66
C SER A 210 -17.46 -3.60 15.07
N LYS A 211 -17.55 -3.69 13.73
CA LYS A 211 -18.37 -4.64 12.99
C LYS A 211 -17.64 -5.93 12.60
N LEU A 212 -16.32 -5.98 12.74
CA LEU A 212 -15.58 -7.23 12.55
C LEU A 212 -15.71 -8.04 13.83
N SER A 213 -16.30 -9.24 13.72
CA SER A 213 -16.30 -10.20 14.81
C SER A 213 -14.85 -10.57 15.17
N ILE A 214 -14.60 -10.87 16.44
CA ILE A 214 -13.26 -11.24 16.94
C ILE A 214 -12.70 -12.47 16.17
N ASP A 215 -13.59 -13.31 15.65
CA ASP A 215 -13.27 -14.52 14.88
C ASP A 215 -12.92 -14.25 13.40
N GLU A 216 -13.30 -13.10 12.84
CA GLU A 216 -12.97 -12.68 11.46
C GLU A 216 -11.69 -11.82 11.38
N LEU A 217 -11.07 -11.54 12.53
CA LEU A 217 -9.81 -10.80 12.59
C LEU A 217 -8.63 -11.71 12.26
N GLN A 218 -7.59 -11.13 11.65
CA GLN A 218 -6.33 -11.83 11.41
C GLN A 218 -5.81 -12.47 12.71
N PRO A 219 -5.02 -13.57 12.64
CA PRO A 219 -4.36 -14.14 13.82
C PRO A 219 -3.58 -13.10 14.63
N THR A 220 -3.05 -12.08 13.94
CA THR A 220 -2.31 -10.94 14.49
C THR A 220 -3.21 -9.90 15.17
N PHE A 221 -4.51 -9.88 14.93
CA PHE A 221 -5.49 -8.94 15.50
C PHE A 221 -6.59 -9.66 16.30
N LYS A 222 -6.25 -10.78 16.96
CA LYS A 222 -7.14 -11.35 17.99
C LYS A 222 -7.55 -10.26 18.99
N GLY A 223 -8.74 -10.39 19.58
CA GLY A 223 -9.27 -9.45 20.58
C GLY A 223 -8.35 -9.19 21.76
N ASP A 224 -7.28 -9.96 21.91
CA ASP A 224 -6.28 -9.93 22.97
C ASP A 224 -4.99 -9.19 22.58
N LEU A 225 -4.92 -8.58 21.39
CA LEU A 225 -3.73 -7.91 20.87
C LEU A 225 -3.98 -6.42 20.64
N TYR A 226 -3.09 -5.56 21.16
CA TYR A 226 -3.05 -4.14 20.87
C TYR A 226 -1.95 -3.83 19.85
N HIS A 227 -2.28 -3.01 18.85
CA HIS A 227 -1.36 -2.63 17.78
C HIS A 227 -0.97 -1.17 17.94
N TYR A 228 0.24 -0.94 18.43
CA TYR A 228 0.79 0.40 18.60
C TYR A 228 1.63 0.76 17.39
N ARG A 229 1.20 1.76 16.62
CA ARG A 229 1.98 2.35 15.54
C ARG A 229 2.74 3.54 16.08
N ILE A 230 4.04 3.59 15.81
CA ILE A 230 4.93 4.58 16.41
C ILE A 230 5.79 5.18 15.33
N GLN A 231 5.89 6.52 15.35
CA GLN A 231 6.80 7.28 14.53
C GLN A 231 7.83 7.96 15.44
N PHE A 232 9.11 7.84 15.10
CA PHE A 232 10.20 8.43 15.85
C PHE A 232 11.37 8.82 14.93
N THR A 233 12.22 9.71 15.40
CA THR A 233 13.49 10.07 14.76
C THR A 233 14.66 9.36 15.42
N VAL A 234 15.70 9.10 14.64
CA VAL A 234 17.00 8.65 15.14
C VAL A 234 18.02 9.79 15.08
N LYS A 235 19.06 9.70 15.90
CA LYS A 235 20.12 10.71 15.97
C LYS A 235 20.92 10.81 14.66
N SER A 236 21.66 11.91 14.53
CA SER A 236 22.70 12.12 13.51
C SER A 236 23.71 10.96 13.50
N PRO A 237 24.24 10.53 12.35
CA PRO A 237 24.12 11.17 11.02
C PRO A 237 22.86 10.78 10.24
N SER A 238 22.15 9.73 10.66
CA SER A 238 21.03 9.21 9.86
C SER A 238 19.84 10.16 9.81
N ASN A 239 19.46 10.75 10.95
CA ASN A 239 18.26 11.59 11.07
C ASN A 239 17.00 10.92 10.47
N ALA A 240 16.97 9.58 10.39
CA ALA A 240 15.87 8.85 9.78
C ALA A 240 14.62 8.98 10.65
N MET A 241 13.47 9.13 9.99
CA MET A 241 12.16 9.07 10.61
C MET A 241 11.58 7.69 10.32
N PHE A 242 11.58 6.82 11.32
CA PHE A 242 11.04 5.48 11.19
C PHE A 242 9.60 5.41 11.68
N GLU A 243 8.83 4.53 11.06
CA GLU A 243 7.51 4.09 11.49
C GLU A 243 7.47 2.57 11.59
N GLY A 244 7.01 2.05 12.71
CA GLY A 244 6.82 0.62 12.92
C GLY A 244 5.57 0.33 13.73
N VAL A 245 5.19 -0.95 13.78
CA VAL A 245 4.05 -1.43 14.57
C VAL A 245 4.53 -2.45 15.59
N VAL A 246 4.22 -2.19 16.86
CA VAL A 246 4.42 -3.11 17.96
C VAL A 246 3.07 -3.71 18.34
N VAL A 247 3.00 -5.04 18.30
CA VAL A 247 1.86 -5.82 18.74
C VAL A 247 2.12 -6.25 20.18
N LYS A 248 1.22 -5.88 21.08
CA LYS A 248 1.30 -6.21 22.51
C LYS A 248 0.13 -7.11 22.90
N ASN A 249 0.41 -8.21 23.58
CA ASN A 249 -0.62 -9.06 24.17
C ASN A 249 -1.18 -8.42 25.45
N LYS A 250 -2.51 -8.36 25.55
CA LYS A 250 -3.24 -7.75 26.68
C LYS A 250 -3.03 -8.47 28.01
N PHE A 251 -2.75 -9.77 27.97
CA PHE A 251 -2.71 -10.62 29.15
C PHE A 251 -1.29 -11.04 29.53
N THR A 252 -0.45 -11.33 28.54
CA THR A 252 0.93 -11.80 28.78
C THR A 252 1.96 -10.68 28.79
N ASP A 253 1.58 -9.47 28.35
CA ASP A 253 2.49 -8.34 28.12
C ASP A 253 3.58 -8.61 27.07
N GLU A 254 3.49 -9.74 26.34
CA GLU A 254 4.41 -10.09 25.26
C GLU A 254 4.31 -9.08 24.11
N MET A 255 5.46 -8.63 23.62
CA MET A 255 5.56 -7.62 22.56
C MET A 255 6.29 -8.17 21.36
N ASN A 256 5.77 -7.92 20.17
CA ASN A 256 6.40 -8.29 18.90
C ASN A 256 6.35 -7.12 17.92
N VAL A 257 7.44 -6.87 17.22
CA VAL A 257 7.47 -5.86 16.14
C VAL A 257 7.05 -6.53 14.83
N LEU A 258 6.06 -5.98 14.12
CA LEU A 258 5.69 -6.46 12.78
C LEU A 258 6.87 -6.31 11.79
N ASN A 259 6.86 -7.08 10.70
CA ASN A 259 8.03 -7.22 9.82
C ASN A 259 8.46 -5.95 9.10
N ASP A 260 7.51 -5.12 8.68
CA ASP A 260 7.84 -3.93 7.91
C ASP A 260 8.07 -2.73 8.82
N ILE A 261 9.26 -2.15 8.68
CA ILE A 261 9.67 -0.87 9.26
C ILE A 261 9.82 0.11 8.10
N GLU A 262 9.03 1.17 8.12
CA GLU A 262 9.02 2.18 7.06
C GLU A 262 9.92 3.35 7.43
N ARG A 263 10.65 3.89 6.44
CA ARG A 263 11.33 5.18 6.55
C ARG A 263 10.49 6.25 5.89
N ASN A 264 9.99 7.19 6.69
CA ASN A 264 9.02 8.22 6.30
C ASN A 264 9.65 9.52 5.82
N ASN A 265 10.98 9.64 5.85
CA ASN A 265 11.70 10.77 5.27
C ASN A 265 12.65 10.32 4.16
N ARG A 266 12.95 11.23 3.23
CA ARG A 266 13.83 10.98 2.09
C ARG A 266 15.20 10.48 2.57
N TYR A 267 15.67 9.40 1.96
CA TYR A 267 16.98 8.81 2.25
C TYR A 267 18.00 9.03 1.14
N GLY A 268 17.55 9.24 -0.10
CA GLY A 268 18.44 9.55 -1.23
C GLY A 268 19.61 8.57 -1.31
N ASN A 269 20.83 9.12 -1.34
CA ASN A 269 22.06 8.34 -1.51
C ASN A 269 22.71 7.91 -0.17
N THR A 270 21.96 7.93 0.95
CA THR A 270 22.54 7.55 2.26
C THR A 270 22.86 6.06 2.39
N SER A 271 22.42 5.21 1.47
CA SER A 271 22.54 3.74 1.56
C SER A 271 23.30 3.13 0.37
N ASN A 272 24.29 3.84 -0.19
CA ASN A 272 25.06 3.40 -1.36
C ASN A 272 25.91 2.14 -1.14
N CYS A 273 26.26 1.82 0.11
CA CYS A 273 27.10 0.69 0.51
C CYS A 273 26.37 -0.68 0.57
N VAL A 274 25.06 -0.70 0.34
CA VAL A 274 24.19 -1.90 0.44
C VAL A 274 23.25 -1.96 -0.75
N ASP A 275 22.93 -3.14 -1.27
CA ASP A 275 22.04 -3.31 -2.43
C ASP A 275 20.69 -3.96 -2.10
N ASP A 276 20.52 -4.46 -0.87
CA ASP A 276 19.25 -5.01 -0.41
C ASP A 276 18.18 -3.90 -0.30
N ALA A 277 17.00 -4.14 -0.88
CA ALA A 277 15.95 -3.14 -0.98
C ALA A 277 15.43 -2.64 0.38
N LEU A 278 15.43 -3.49 1.41
CA LEU A 278 15.06 -3.07 2.77
C LEU A 278 16.22 -2.32 3.42
N LEU A 279 17.46 -2.78 3.26
CA LEU A 279 18.63 -2.03 3.74
C LEU A 279 18.75 -0.66 3.07
N LYS A 280 18.38 -0.50 1.80
CA LYS A 280 18.35 0.81 1.13
C LYS A 280 17.50 1.83 1.89
N LYS A 281 16.40 1.38 2.50
CA LYS A 281 15.54 2.23 3.34
C LYS A 281 16.16 2.48 4.71
N LEU A 282 16.67 1.43 5.36
CA LEU A 282 17.03 1.47 6.79
C LEU A 282 18.46 1.96 7.05
N CYS A 283 19.41 1.67 6.17
CA CYS A 283 20.83 1.93 6.39
C CYS A 283 21.20 3.40 6.14
N TYR A 284 22.16 3.88 6.93
CA TYR A 284 22.94 5.06 6.63
C TYR A 284 24.40 4.65 6.57
N CYS A 285 25.06 4.78 5.42
CA CYS A 285 26.42 4.33 5.22
C CYS A 285 27.42 5.20 5.97
N ILE A 286 28.40 4.55 6.59
CA ILE A 286 29.57 5.18 7.22
C ILE A 286 30.81 5.11 6.34
#